data_AF-A0AAW2YBY5-F1
#
_entry.id   AF-A0AAW2YBY5-F1
#
_cell.length_a   1.000
_cell.length_b   1.000
_cell.length_c   1.000
_cell.angle_alpha   90.00
_cell.angle_beta   90.00
_cell.angle_gamma   90.00
#
_symmetry.space_group_name_H-M   'P 1'
#
loop_
_entity.id
_entity.type
_entity.pdbx_description
1 polymer ?
#
loop_
_entity_poly.entity_id
_entity_poly.type
_entity_poly.pdbx_seq_one_letter_code
_entity_poly.pdbx_strand_id
1 'polypeptide(L)'
;MAELARGVEIPSALPVWQRHLLSARDSPHMSYMHHEYENILDTKETLIALDNMVQRSFFFGLCEISALRRHLSSHLRCCTTFELLAACIWRCRTIAISPKP
;
A
#
# COMPACT_ATOMS: atom_id res chain seq x y z
N MET A 1 15.71 2.88 -10.61
CA MET A 1 14.58 3.52 -11.35
C MET A 1 14.62 5.04 -11.32
N ALA A 2 14.83 5.68 -10.16
CA ALA A 2 14.90 7.15 -10.08
C ALA A 2 16.03 7.78 -10.92
N GLU A 3 17.16 7.08 -11.10
CA GLU A 3 18.28 7.52 -11.96
C GLU A 3 17.89 7.53 -13.45
N LEU A 4 17.30 6.44 -13.96
CA LEU A 4 16.79 6.35 -15.32
C LEU A 4 15.74 7.44 -15.60
N ALA A 5 14.83 7.67 -14.64
CA ALA A 5 13.82 8.73 -14.74
C ALA A 5 14.43 10.15 -14.75
N ARG A 6 15.67 10.31 -14.27
CA ARG A 6 16.44 11.57 -14.34
C ARG A 6 17.35 11.64 -15.57
N GLY A 7 17.27 10.67 -16.49
CA GLY A 7 18.05 10.64 -17.73
C GLY A 7 19.45 10.04 -17.59
N VAL A 8 19.75 9.33 -16.51
CA VAL A 8 21.02 8.60 -16.38
C VAL A 8 20.99 7.39 -17.34
N GLU A 9 21.95 7.33 -18.26
CA GLU A 9 22.02 6.28 -19.30
C GLU A 9 22.32 4.89 -18.72
N ILE A 10 23.19 4.83 -17.70
CA ILE A 10 23.61 3.58 -17.06
C ILE A 10 23.36 3.72 -15.56
N PRO A 11 22.40 2.98 -14.97
CA PRO A 11 22.12 3.07 -13.54
C PRO A 11 23.30 2.52 -12.74
N SER A 12 23.53 3.10 -11.56
CA SER A 12 24.61 2.65 -10.65
C SER A 12 24.41 1.21 -10.19
N ALA A 13 23.16 0.77 -10.09
CA ALA A 13 22.78 -0.63 -9.91
C ALA A 13 22.11 -1.16 -11.19
N LEU A 14 22.76 -2.11 -11.85
CA LEU A 14 22.24 -2.72 -13.07
C LEU A 14 21.02 -3.60 -12.78
N PRO A 15 19.99 -3.58 -13.64
CA PRO A 15 18.87 -4.49 -13.50
C PRO A 15 19.35 -5.93 -13.73
N VAL A 16 19.02 -6.82 -12.79
CA VAL A 16 19.34 -8.25 -12.90
C VAL A 16 18.04 -9.02 -13.19
N TRP A 17 18.03 -9.78 -14.28
CA TRP A 17 16.87 -10.58 -14.68
C TRP A 17 17.04 -12.05 -14.25
N GLN A 18 16.91 -12.31 -12.95
CA GLN A 18 17.03 -13.65 -12.35
C GLN A 18 15.71 -14.09 -11.68
N ARG A 19 14.60 -13.99 -12.41
CA ARG A 19 13.26 -14.35 -11.87
C ARG A 19 13.15 -15.82 -11.44
N HIS A 20 14.02 -16.70 -11.94
CA HIS A 20 14.09 -18.10 -11.52
C HIS A 20 14.44 -18.28 -10.04
N LEU A 21 15.04 -17.27 -9.39
CA LEU A 21 15.27 -17.27 -7.94
C LEU A 21 13.97 -17.23 -7.12
N LEU A 22 12.87 -16.78 -7.73
CA LEU A 22 11.54 -16.73 -7.14
C LEU A 22 10.66 -17.90 -7.59
N SER A 23 11.23 -18.91 -8.27
CA SER A 23 10.50 -20.12 -8.63
C SER A 23 10.02 -20.86 -7.38
N ALA A 24 8.84 -21.47 -7.48
CA ALA A 24 8.37 -22.38 -6.45
C ALA A 24 9.33 -23.57 -6.28
N ARG A 25 9.27 -24.20 -5.11
CA ARG A 25 10.04 -25.43 -4.83
C ARG A 25 9.55 -26.58 -5.69
N ASP A 26 10.43 -27.55 -5.94
CA ASP A 26 10.04 -28.85 -6.48
C ASP A 26 9.16 -29.55 -5.44
N SER A 27 7.90 -29.77 -5.82
CA SER A 27 6.74 -29.94 -4.93
C SER A 27 6.32 -28.64 -4.21
N PRO A 28 5.24 -27.98 -4.67
CA PRO A 28 4.67 -26.83 -3.98
C PRO A 28 4.18 -27.24 -2.58
N HIS A 29 4.66 -26.54 -1.55
CA HIS A 29 4.23 -26.77 -0.18
C HIS A 29 3.78 -25.45 0.46
N MET A 30 2.48 -25.33 0.73
CA MET A 30 1.89 -24.17 1.39
C MET A 30 2.01 -24.35 2.90
N SER A 31 2.90 -23.59 3.55
CA SER A 31 3.11 -23.66 5.00
C SER A 31 2.14 -22.79 5.81
N TYR A 32 1.40 -21.91 5.16
CA TYR A 32 0.52 -20.93 5.78
C TYR A 32 -0.69 -20.65 4.89
N MET A 33 -1.86 -20.42 5.50
CA MET A 33 -3.06 -20.03 4.76
C MET A 33 -2.96 -18.55 4.36
N HIS A 34 -2.79 -18.32 3.06
CA HIS A 34 -2.61 -16.98 2.50
C HIS A 34 -3.96 -16.28 2.26
N HIS A 35 -4.43 -15.55 3.27
CA HIS A 35 -5.70 -14.79 3.21
C HIS A 35 -5.70 -13.70 2.14
N GLU A 36 -4.55 -13.24 1.69
CA GLU A 36 -4.43 -12.30 0.57
C GLU A 36 -4.98 -12.86 -0.76
N TYR A 37 -5.12 -14.20 -0.87
CA TYR A 37 -5.72 -14.88 -2.02
C TYR A 37 -7.14 -15.41 -1.75
N GLU A 38 -7.72 -15.08 -0.60
CA GLU A 38 -9.08 -15.48 -0.28
C GLU A 38 -10.08 -14.78 -1.23
N ASN A 39 -11.04 -15.53 -1.77
CA ASN A 39 -12.06 -14.96 -2.65
C ASN A 39 -13.04 -14.12 -1.83
N ILE A 40 -12.88 -12.80 -1.89
CA ILE A 40 -13.84 -11.88 -1.32
C ILE A 40 -15.07 -11.88 -2.22
N LEU A 41 -16.27 -12.15 -1.66
CA LEU A 41 -17.54 -12.06 -2.38
C LEU A 41 -17.62 -10.68 -3.05
N ASP A 42 -17.83 -10.68 -4.37
CA ASP A 42 -17.91 -9.48 -5.19
C ASP A 42 -19.10 -8.63 -4.72
N THR A 43 -18.83 -7.72 -3.80
CA THR A 43 -19.77 -6.67 -3.41
C THR A 43 -19.78 -5.67 -4.56
N LYS A 44 -20.54 -6.02 -5.61
CA LYS A 44 -20.84 -5.17 -6.77
C LYS A 44 -21.32 -3.77 -6.40
N GLU A 45 -21.69 -3.52 -5.14
CA GLU A 45 -22.08 -2.20 -4.63
C GLU A 45 -20.90 -1.29 -4.25
N THR A 46 -19.66 -1.79 -4.10
CA THR A 46 -18.50 -0.97 -3.66
C THR A 46 -17.62 -0.49 -4.81
N LEU A 47 -17.86 -0.97 -6.03
CA LEU A 47 -17.11 -0.55 -7.21
C LEU A 47 -17.63 0.81 -7.66
N ILE A 48 -17.07 1.88 -7.08
CA ILE A 48 -17.18 3.24 -7.65
C ILE A 48 -16.83 3.11 -9.13
N ALA A 49 -17.78 3.46 -10.00
CA ALA A 49 -17.59 3.38 -11.43
C ALA A 49 -16.32 4.16 -11.80
N LEU A 50 -15.38 3.47 -12.45
CA LEU A 50 -14.01 3.96 -12.71
C LEU A 50 -14.02 5.29 -13.49
N ASP A 51 -15.09 5.52 -14.26
CA ASP A 51 -15.35 6.72 -15.05
C ASP A 51 -15.55 8.00 -14.23
N ASN A 52 -15.89 7.88 -12.95
CA ASN A 52 -16.17 9.01 -12.05
C ASN A 52 -15.07 9.26 -11.00
N MET A 53 -13.91 8.61 -11.12
CA MET A 53 -12.82 8.76 -10.16
C MET A 53 -11.98 10.01 -10.42
N VAL A 54 -11.87 10.90 -9.42
CA VAL A 54 -10.98 12.07 -9.48
C VAL A 54 -9.64 11.74 -8.83
N GLN A 55 -8.55 11.96 -9.55
CA GLN A 55 -7.20 11.87 -9.00
C GLN A 55 -6.79 13.19 -8.35
N ARG A 56 -6.39 13.16 -7.08
CA ARG A 56 -5.81 14.28 -6.32
C ARG A 56 -4.57 13.82 -5.56
N SER A 57 -3.69 14.77 -5.26
CA SER A 57 -2.47 14.52 -4.50
C SER A 57 -2.47 15.35 -3.22
N PHE A 58 -1.97 14.75 -2.14
CA PHE A 58 -1.82 15.36 -0.83
C PHE A 58 -0.36 15.23 -0.39
N PHE A 59 0.15 16.26 0.29
CA PHE A 59 1.51 16.28 0.80
C PHE A 59 1.47 16.19 2.33
N PHE A 60 2.30 15.31 2.90
CA PHE A 60 2.42 15.13 4.34
C PHE A 60 3.87 15.40 4.74
N GLY A 61 4.12 16.57 5.35
CA GLY A 61 5.41 16.93 5.89
C GLY A 61 5.59 16.43 7.32
N LEU A 62 6.73 16.79 7.92
CA LEU A 62 7.07 16.40 9.29
C LEU A 62 6.04 16.94 10.31
N CYS A 63 5.50 18.13 10.08
CA CYS A 63 4.48 18.74 10.93
C CYS A 63 3.16 17.95 10.89
N GLU A 64 2.68 17.61 9.69
CA GLU A 64 1.45 16.82 9.49
C GLU A 64 1.61 15.42 10.08
N ILE A 65 2.74 14.76 9.82
CA ILE A 65 3.06 13.44 10.39
C ILE A 65 3.10 13.50 11.92
N SER A 66 3.71 14.54 12.50
CA SER A 66 3.77 14.72 13.96
C SER A 66 2.37 14.97 14.55
N ALA A 67 1.53 15.74 13.87
CA ALA A 67 0.14 15.97 14.26
C ALA A 67 -0.66 14.67 14.26
N LEU A 68 -0.58 13.87 13.19
CA LEU A 68 -1.24 12.56 13.11
C LEU A 68 -0.76 11.63 14.24
N ARG A 69 0.55 11.57 14.50
CA ARG A 69 1.12 10.72 15.56
C ARG A 69 0.65 11.12 16.98
N ARG A 70 0.32 12.40 17.23
CA ARG A 70 -0.22 12.85 18.53
C ARG A 70 -1.61 12.28 18.82
N HIS A 71 -2.39 11.94 17.80
CA HIS A 71 -3.70 11.31 17.97
C HIS A 71 -3.63 9.82 18.30
N LEU A 72 -2.44 9.21 18.24
CA LEU A 72 -2.26 7.80 18.60
C LEU A 72 -2.09 7.64 20.11
N SER A 73 -2.64 6.53 20.61
CA SER A 73 -2.33 6.00 21.94
C SER A 73 -0.82 5.80 22.10
N SER A 74 -0.32 5.89 23.34
CA SER A 74 1.12 5.82 23.64
C SER A 74 1.81 4.59 23.04
N HIS A 75 1.15 3.42 23.08
CA HIS A 75 1.69 2.16 22.57
C HIS A 75 1.77 2.09 21.04
N LEU A 76 1.01 2.91 20.30
CA LEU A 76 1.04 2.91 18.83
C LEU A 76 1.98 3.97 18.24
N ARG A 77 2.57 4.84 19.06
CA ARG A 77 3.43 5.93 18.58
C ARG A 77 4.75 5.45 17.97
N CYS A 78 5.16 4.20 18.25
CA CYS A 78 6.34 3.56 17.68
C CYS A 78 6.18 3.08 16.23
N CYS A 79 4.97 3.16 15.66
CA CYS A 79 4.76 2.80 14.24
C CYS A 79 5.63 3.64 13.31
N THR A 80 5.93 3.10 12.13
CA THR A 80 6.63 3.80 11.06
C THR A 80 5.74 4.88 10.43
N THR A 81 6.35 5.83 9.72
CA THR A 81 5.61 6.84 8.95
C THR A 81 4.69 6.19 7.90
N PHE A 82 5.14 5.10 7.28
CA PHE A 82 4.35 4.37 6.29
C PHE A 82 3.08 3.77 6.91
N GLU A 83 3.21 3.04 8.03
CA GLU A 83 2.07 2.44 8.74
C GLU A 83 1.07 3.50 9.20
N LEU A 84 1.56 4.61 9.76
CA LEU A 84 0.72 5.74 10.18
C LEU A 84 -0.11 6.28 9.01
N LEU A 85 0.54 6.60 7.89
CA LEU A 85 -0.16 7.17 6.72
C LEU A 85 -1.10 6.15 6.09
N ALA A 86 -0.67 4.90 5.91
CA ALA A 86 -1.51 3.84 5.34
C ALA A 86 -2.77 3.61 6.18
N ALA A 87 -2.64 3.54 7.51
CA ALA A 87 -3.77 3.38 8.42
C ALA A 87 -4.71 4.61 8.42
N CYS A 88 -4.15 5.83 8.44
CA CYS A 88 -4.94 7.06 8.36
C CYS A 88 -5.74 7.13 7.05
N ILE A 89 -5.09 6.86 5.91
CA ILE A 89 -5.75 6.87 4.60
C ILE A 89 -6.83 5.79 4.53
N TRP A 90 -6.53 4.58 5.00
CA TRP A 90 -7.52 3.50 5.09
C TRP A 90 -8.75 3.93 5.88
N ARG A 91 -8.56 4.46 7.10
CA ARG A 91 -9.64 4.97 7.94
C ARG A 91 -10.45 6.07 7.25
N CYS A 92 -9.79 7.07 6.68
CA CYS A 92 -10.45 8.16 5.96
C CYS A 92 -11.26 7.66 4.77
N ARG A 93 -10.73 6.69 4.01
CA ARG A 93 -11.43 6.07 2.89
C ARG A 93 -12.66 5.29 3.36
N THR A 94 -12.55 4.47 4.41
CA THR A 94 -13.69 3.74 4.99
C THR A 94 -14.80 4.69 5.44
N ILE A 95 -14.44 5.79 6.10
CA ILE A 95 -15.42 6.82 6.52
C ILE A 95 -16.07 7.49 5.31
N ALA A 96 -15.28 7.87 4.30
CA ALA A 96 -15.78 8.59 3.13
C ALA A 96 -16.72 7.74 2.26
N ILE A 97 -16.46 6.44 2.16
CA ILE A 97 -17.28 5.51 1.39
C ILE A 97 -18.49 5.02 2.20
N SER A 98 -18.44 5.11 3.54
CA SER A 98 -19.50 4.71 4.47
C SER A 98 -20.21 3.41 4.05
N PRO A 99 -19.51 2.26 4.10
CA PRO A 99 -20.16 0.99 3.78
C PRO A 99 -21.39 0.81 4.67
N LYS A 100 -22.53 0.43 4.07
CA LYS A 100 -23.73 0.06 4.84
C LYS A 100 -23.35 -1.04 5.85
N PRO A 101 -23.94 -1.04 7.05
CA PRO A 101 -23.67 -2.05 8.07
C PRO A 101 -23.95 -3.47 7.57
#